data_AF-A0A926ZSZ5-F1
#
_entry.id   AF-A0A926ZSZ5-F1
#
_cell.length_a   1.000
_cell.length_b   1.000
_cell.length_c   1.000
_cell.angle_alpha   90.00
_cell.angle_beta   90.00
_cell.angle_gamma   90.00
#
_symmetry.space_group_name_H-M   'P 1'
#
loop_
_entity.id
_entity.type
_entity.pdbx_description
1 polymer ?
#
loop_
_entity_poly.entity_id
_entity_poly.type
_entity_poly.pdbx_seq_one_letter_code
_entity_poly.pdbx_strand_id
1 'polypeptide(L)'
;RISDSYGIEVTESLVEIDKGGRLIRAIAGLEAILAPPEESFTDPKTGQTYPTPPTIVTQKDRTERDNLPLCIDWGNYSARWLARFNLGLHHILTSLMKGDEVTADDSTLLKMTEIAIHCAAHVKAILGFTIPLDCKPIWLLATLVEQLGLKLTFRKQGKRGQQVKLFSLSKLELEFALQVIAHRETKRNQKENRTYYAPQTPTVYSVNPNQQPVSIPPLDAIGNSHCQGEDTTEFESPPTDRITLLHCVEILRSGISRGVDAIKSILKRWQSDLRWETVLELETIAANELRKLESAVPEFYALLNEDVLPMEGG
;
A
#
# COMPACT_ATOMS: atom_id res chain seq x y z
N ARG A 1 -19.84 -8.41 0.46
CA ARG A 1 -18.55 -8.18 1.14
C ARG A 1 -18.63 -8.33 2.66
N ILE A 2 -19.42 -7.50 3.38
CA ILE A 2 -19.43 -7.49 4.85
C ILE A 2 -19.88 -8.84 5.42
N SER A 3 -21.03 -9.37 4.98
CA SER A 3 -21.50 -10.72 5.36
C SER A 3 -20.40 -11.79 5.23
N ASP A 4 -19.71 -11.80 4.08
CA ASP A 4 -18.66 -12.75 3.77
C ASP A 4 -17.35 -12.56 4.59
N SER A 5 -17.08 -11.34 5.04
CA SER A 5 -15.83 -10.98 5.72
C SER A 5 -15.89 -11.16 7.23
N TYR A 6 -17.05 -10.92 7.84
CA TYR A 6 -17.22 -10.88 9.30
C TYR A 6 -17.87 -12.14 9.87
N GLY A 7 -18.62 -12.91 9.07
CA GLY A 7 -19.26 -14.14 9.56
C GLY A 7 -20.39 -13.92 10.56
N ILE A 8 -20.93 -12.70 10.60
CA ILE A 8 -22.05 -12.29 11.45
C ILE A 8 -23.14 -11.64 10.59
N GLU A 9 -24.32 -11.47 11.18
CA GLU A 9 -25.42 -10.77 10.55
C GLU A 9 -25.03 -9.34 10.19
N VAL A 10 -25.44 -8.90 9.00
CA VAL A 10 -25.13 -7.55 8.52
C VAL A 10 -26.13 -6.58 9.13
N THR A 11 -25.68 -5.80 10.10
CA THR A 11 -26.44 -4.71 10.71
C THR A 11 -25.99 -3.36 10.17
N GLU A 12 -26.85 -2.34 10.25
CA GLU A 12 -26.50 -0.95 9.90
C GLU A 12 -25.29 -0.46 10.71
N SER A 13 -25.23 -0.80 12.00
CA SER A 13 -24.10 -0.47 12.88
C SER A 13 -22.78 -1.08 12.38
N LEU A 14 -22.80 -2.32 11.87
CA LEU A 14 -21.60 -2.96 11.34
C LEU A 14 -21.12 -2.28 10.05
N VAL A 15 -22.04 -1.84 9.20
CA VAL A 15 -21.71 -1.09 7.98
C VAL A 15 -21.02 0.23 8.33
N GLU A 16 -21.53 0.93 9.35
CA GLU A 16 -20.95 2.19 9.83
C GLU A 16 -19.54 1.99 10.42
N ILE A 17 -19.36 0.98 11.27
CA ILE A 17 -18.07 0.72 11.94
C ILE A 17 -17.02 0.21 10.94
N ASP A 18 -17.42 -0.55 9.91
CA ASP A 18 -16.49 -1.12 8.93
C ASP A 18 -15.77 -0.05 8.08
N LYS A 19 -16.36 1.14 7.92
CA LYS A 19 -15.80 2.30 7.21
C LYS A 19 -15.19 1.93 5.84
N GLY A 20 -15.94 1.18 5.03
CA GLY A 20 -15.50 0.78 3.69
C GLY A 20 -14.38 -0.27 3.67
N GLY A 21 -14.39 -1.18 4.64
CA GLY A 21 -13.42 -2.27 4.75
C GLY A 21 -12.12 -1.89 5.44
N ARG A 22 -12.07 -0.76 6.16
CA ARG A 22 -10.91 -0.37 6.95
C ARG A 22 -10.80 -1.24 8.20
N LEU A 23 -11.91 -1.50 8.88
CA LEU A 23 -11.91 -2.33 10.09
C LEU A 23 -11.46 -3.77 9.80
N ILE A 24 -12.00 -4.41 8.76
CA ILE A 24 -11.58 -5.78 8.41
C ILE A 24 -10.10 -5.85 8.01
N ARG A 25 -9.56 -4.80 7.37
CA ARG A 25 -8.12 -4.70 7.08
C ARG A 25 -7.29 -4.57 8.35
N ALA A 26 -7.79 -3.80 9.32
CA ALA A 26 -7.16 -3.65 10.63
C ALA A 26 -7.15 -4.98 11.41
N ILE A 27 -8.29 -5.69 11.45
CA ILE A 27 -8.41 -7.02 12.08
C ILE A 27 -7.53 -8.05 11.38
N ALA A 28 -7.41 -8.00 10.05
CA ALA A 28 -6.46 -8.85 9.32
C ALA A 28 -4.99 -8.53 9.70
N GLY A 29 -4.69 -7.27 10.02
CA GLY A 29 -3.40 -6.87 10.58
C GLY A 29 -3.19 -7.40 12.01
N LEU A 30 -4.25 -7.41 12.83
CA LEU A 30 -4.22 -7.98 14.17
C LEU A 30 -3.92 -9.48 14.13
N GLU A 31 -4.64 -10.21 13.29
CA GLU A 31 -4.41 -11.62 13.01
C GLU A 31 -2.96 -11.89 12.61
N ALA A 32 -2.42 -11.09 11.68
CA ALA A 32 -1.04 -11.20 11.21
C ALA A 32 -0.01 -10.98 12.33
N ILE A 33 -0.17 -9.96 13.17
CA ILE A 33 0.80 -9.68 14.23
C ILE A 33 0.68 -10.64 15.40
N LEU A 34 -0.48 -11.27 15.64
CA LEU A 34 -0.65 -12.27 16.68
C LEU A 34 -0.15 -13.66 16.28
N ALA A 35 -0.14 -13.97 14.98
CA ALA A 35 0.43 -15.22 14.49
C ALA A 35 1.93 -15.31 14.82
N PRO A 36 2.41 -16.48 15.26
CA PRO A 36 3.82 -16.65 15.60
C PRO A 36 4.69 -16.45 14.34
N PRO A 37 5.87 -15.80 14.48
CA PRO A 37 6.82 -15.76 13.38
C PRO A 37 7.24 -17.19 13.00
N GLU A 38 7.64 -17.36 11.74
CA GLU A 38 8.25 -18.60 11.28
C GLU A 38 9.71 -18.68 11.78
N GLU A 39 10.57 -19.36 11.04
CA GLU A 39 12.00 -19.45 11.35
C GLU A 39 12.67 -18.07 11.29
N SER A 40 13.73 -17.91 12.08
CA SER A 40 14.58 -16.72 12.00
C SER A 40 15.76 -16.98 11.08
N PHE A 41 16.03 -16.09 10.12
CA PHE A 41 17.23 -16.16 9.31
C PHE A 41 18.28 -15.20 9.85
N THR A 42 19.56 -15.59 9.80
CA THR A 42 20.67 -14.70 10.17
C THR A 42 21.33 -14.20 8.90
N ASP A 43 21.42 -12.89 8.75
CA ASP A 43 22.13 -12.28 7.64
C ASP A 43 23.63 -12.58 7.78
N PRO A 44 24.25 -13.28 6.81
CA PRO A 44 25.66 -13.65 6.88
C PRO A 44 26.62 -12.44 6.87
N LYS A 45 26.16 -11.26 6.41
CA LYS A 45 27.00 -10.05 6.33
C LYS A 45 27.00 -9.25 7.61
N THR A 46 25.83 -9.09 8.22
CA THR A 46 25.66 -8.26 9.43
C THR A 46 25.67 -9.09 10.72
N GLY A 47 25.50 -10.42 10.61
CA GLY A 47 25.28 -11.31 11.76
C GLY A 47 23.94 -11.07 12.44
N GLN A 48 23.08 -10.22 11.87
CA GLN A 48 21.80 -9.86 12.46
C GLN A 48 20.75 -10.93 12.15
N THR A 49 20.03 -11.35 13.18
CA THR A 49 18.93 -12.31 13.05
C THR A 49 17.62 -11.57 12.81
N TYR A 50 16.88 -12.00 11.79
CA TYR A 50 15.59 -11.43 11.40
C TYR A 50 14.50 -12.50 11.49
N PRO A 51 13.34 -12.17 12.09
CA PRO A 51 12.20 -13.07 12.12
C PRO A 51 11.53 -13.12 10.75
N THR A 52 11.20 -14.33 10.28
CA THR A 52 10.39 -14.48 9.06
C THR A 52 8.92 -14.24 9.39
N PRO A 53 8.20 -13.42 8.60
CA PRO A 53 6.78 -13.20 8.80
C PRO A 53 5.97 -14.50 8.68
N PRO A 54 4.82 -14.61 9.37
CA PRO A 54 3.93 -15.77 9.26
C PRO A 54 3.46 -16.02 7.81
N THR A 55 3.15 -17.28 7.49
CA THR A 55 2.68 -17.68 6.14
C THR A 55 1.50 -16.85 5.65
N ILE A 56 0.58 -16.48 6.54
CA ILE A 56 -0.60 -15.66 6.21
C ILE A 56 -0.21 -14.26 5.69
N VAL A 57 0.95 -13.74 6.09
CA VAL A 57 1.49 -12.46 5.63
C VAL A 57 2.25 -12.64 4.32
N THR A 58 3.16 -13.61 4.27
CA THR A 58 4.01 -13.85 3.09
C THR A 58 3.19 -14.30 1.88
N GLN A 59 2.15 -15.11 2.09
CA GLN A 59 1.25 -15.54 1.02
C GLN A 59 0.42 -14.37 0.48
N LYS A 60 0.10 -13.37 1.31
CA LYS A 60 -0.63 -12.19 0.88
C LYS A 60 0.23 -11.30 0.00
N ASP A 61 1.48 -11.07 0.39
CA ASP A 61 2.45 -10.39 -0.47
C ASP A 61 2.63 -11.15 -1.79
N ARG A 62 2.83 -12.48 -1.75
CA ARG A 62 2.95 -13.31 -2.96
C ARG A 62 1.72 -13.16 -3.86
N THR A 63 0.52 -13.22 -3.28
CA THR A 63 -0.73 -13.07 -4.04
C THR A 63 -0.84 -11.68 -4.69
N GLU A 64 -0.40 -10.61 -4.04
CA GLU A 64 -0.34 -9.29 -4.69
C GLU A 64 0.69 -9.26 -5.82
N ARG A 65 1.87 -9.86 -5.63
CA ARG A 65 2.89 -9.96 -6.67
C ARG A 65 2.42 -10.72 -7.90
N ASP A 66 1.67 -11.80 -7.69
CA ASP A 66 1.17 -12.64 -8.77
C ASP A 66 0.01 -11.98 -9.53
N ASN A 67 -0.76 -11.10 -8.88
CA ASN A 67 -1.94 -10.46 -9.47
C ASN A 67 -1.68 -9.03 -9.99
N LEU A 68 -0.65 -8.34 -9.48
CA LEU A 68 -0.34 -6.96 -9.82
C LEU A 68 1.00 -6.89 -10.56
N PRO A 69 1.00 -6.61 -11.87
CA PRO A 69 2.22 -6.61 -12.68
C PRO A 69 3.20 -5.49 -12.32
N LEU A 70 2.72 -4.43 -11.66
CA LEU A 70 3.53 -3.30 -11.20
C LEU A 70 3.61 -3.30 -9.67
N CYS A 71 4.82 -3.06 -9.16
CA CYS A 71 5.11 -3.09 -7.72
C CYS A 71 4.84 -1.79 -6.97
N ILE A 72 4.39 -0.74 -7.68
CA ILE A 72 4.20 0.61 -7.13
C ILE A 72 3.05 0.64 -6.10
N ASP A 73 2.02 -0.19 -6.31
CA ASP A 73 0.81 -0.23 -5.46
C ASP A 73 0.79 -1.40 -4.47
N TRP A 74 1.90 -2.12 -4.31
CA TRP A 74 1.93 -3.27 -3.39
C TRP A 74 1.76 -2.82 -1.94
N GLY A 75 0.91 -3.53 -1.20
CA GLY A 75 0.59 -3.25 0.20
C GLY A 75 1.74 -3.52 1.17
N ASN A 76 2.78 -4.23 0.72
CA ASN A 76 4.02 -4.54 1.46
C ASN A 76 3.73 -5.05 2.89
N TYR A 77 2.94 -6.11 3.00
CA TYR A 77 2.44 -6.63 4.27
C TYR A 77 3.55 -7.14 5.19
N SER A 78 4.56 -7.82 4.62
CA SER A 78 5.73 -8.29 5.38
C SER A 78 6.51 -7.15 6.00
N ALA A 79 6.71 -6.04 5.27
CA ALA A 79 7.40 -4.87 5.80
C ALA A 79 6.60 -4.21 6.94
N ARG A 80 5.29 -4.09 6.76
CA ARG A 80 4.36 -3.58 7.79
C ARG A 80 4.31 -4.46 9.03
N TRP A 81 4.35 -5.78 8.85
CA TRP A 81 4.40 -6.74 9.94
C TRP A 81 5.74 -6.63 10.68
N LEU A 82 6.86 -6.65 9.95
CA LEU A 82 8.20 -6.61 10.51
C LEU A 82 8.46 -5.30 11.26
N ALA A 83 7.98 -4.16 10.75
CA ALA A 83 8.07 -2.89 11.45
C ALA A 83 7.35 -2.92 12.81
N ARG A 84 6.13 -3.51 12.87
CA ARG A 84 5.41 -3.69 14.15
C ARG A 84 6.12 -4.68 15.07
N PHE A 85 6.65 -5.76 14.51
CA PHE A 85 7.38 -6.77 15.28
C PHE A 85 8.65 -6.19 15.91
N ASN A 86 9.44 -5.44 15.15
CA ASN A 86 10.68 -4.82 15.61
C ASN A 86 10.45 -3.71 16.64
N LEU A 87 9.27 -3.08 16.64
CA LEU A 87 8.84 -2.20 17.72
C LEU A 87 8.52 -2.95 19.03
N GLY A 88 8.48 -4.29 19.01
CA GLY A 88 8.12 -5.13 20.15
C GLY A 88 6.61 -5.30 20.33
N LEU A 89 5.79 -4.84 19.38
CA LEU A 89 4.33 -4.81 19.51
C LEU A 89 3.73 -6.23 19.66
N HIS A 90 4.32 -7.23 18.99
CA HIS A 90 3.89 -8.62 19.11
C HIS A 90 3.86 -9.07 20.58
N HIS A 91 4.98 -8.88 21.29
CA HIS A 91 5.12 -9.30 22.68
C HIS A 91 4.15 -8.55 23.62
N ILE A 92 4.05 -7.23 23.44
CA ILE A 92 3.12 -6.39 24.21
C ILE A 92 1.68 -6.85 24.00
N LEU A 93 1.27 -7.06 22.74
CA LEU A 93 -0.07 -7.55 22.42
C LEU A 93 -0.33 -8.95 23.00
N THR A 94 0.61 -9.88 22.90
CA THR A 94 0.45 -11.22 23.48
C THR A 94 0.21 -11.16 24.99
N SER A 95 0.86 -10.25 25.71
CA SER A 95 0.62 -10.02 27.15
C SER A 95 -0.77 -9.41 27.38
N LEU A 96 -1.10 -8.32 26.68
CA LEU A 96 -2.42 -7.68 26.80
C LEU A 96 -3.59 -8.62 26.46
N MET A 97 -3.40 -9.52 25.49
CA MET A 97 -4.37 -10.54 25.11
C MET A 97 -4.69 -11.52 26.23
N LYS A 98 -3.74 -11.76 27.14
CA LYS A 98 -3.93 -12.62 28.32
C LYS A 98 -4.68 -11.91 29.45
N GLY A 99 -4.97 -10.61 29.29
CA GLY A 99 -5.59 -9.77 30.29
C GLY A 99 -4.60 -9.02 31.18
N ASP A 100 -3.31 -9.02 30.83
CA ASP A 100 -2.31 -8.22 31.53
C ASP A 100 -2.59 -6.72 31.31
N GLU A 101 -2.09 -5.91 32.24
CA GLU A 101 -2.23 -4.45 32.21
C GLU A 101 -0.86 -3.79 32.18
N VAL A 102 -0.77 -2.68 31.45
CA VAL A 102 0.47 -1.91 31.31
C VAL A 102 0.34 -0.52 31.92
N THR A 103 1.45 0.03 32.37
CA THR A 103 1.54 1.41 32.85
C THR A 103 2.39 2.24 31.89
N ALA A 104 2.34 3.57 32.01
CA ALA A 104 3.17 4.45 31.19
C ALA A 104 4.68 4.25 31.43
N ASP A 105 5.05 3.73 32.59
CA ASP A 105 6.44 3.50 33.02
C ASP A 105 6.92 2.07 32.71
N ASP A 106 6.13 1.29 31.98
CA ASP A 106 6.49 -0.07 31.59
C ASP A 106 7.74 -0.07 30.71
N SER A 107 8.76 -0.84 31.12
CA SER A 107 10.05 -0.91 30.41
C SER A 107 9.93 -1.37 28.95
N THR A 108 8.94 -2.21 28.63
CA THR A 108 8.70 -2.66 27.25
C THR A 108 8.14 -1.54 26.38
N LEU A 109 7.25 -0.71 26.94
CA LEU A 109 6.68 0.44 26.25
C LEU A 109 7.69 1.57 26.09
N LEU A 110 8.56 1.78 27.09
CA LEU A 110 9.65 2.74 27.00
C LEU A 110 10.62 2.36 25.87
N LYS A 111 11.02 1.08 25.79
CA LYS A 111 11.86 0.57 24.68
C LYS A 111 11.18 0.72 23.32
N MET A 112 9.90 0.35 23.20
CA MET A 112 9.13 0.54 21.97
C MET A 112 9.15 2.01 21.52
N THR A 113 8.98 2.93 22.48
CA THR A 113 8.96 4.38 22.22
C THR A 113 10.33 4.89 21.76
N GLU A 114 11.40 4.46 22.42
CA GLU A 114 12.77 4.81 22.06
C GLU A 114 13.10 4.36 20.62
N ILE A 115 12.77 3.10 20.29
CA ILE A 115 12.96 2.57 18.93
C ILE A 115 12.14 3.39 17.92
N ALA A 116 10.87 3.65 18.20
CA ALA A 116 9.98 4.39 17.31
C ALA A 116 10.46 5.83 17.05
N ILE A 117 11.01 6.51 18.06
CA ILE A 117 11.60 7.84 17.90
C ILE A 117 12.85 7.75 17.01
N HIS A 118 13.73 6.78 17.27
CA HIS A 118 14.96 6.60 16.50
C HIS A 118 14.69 6.28 15.02
N CYS A 119 13.62 5.55 14.72
CA CYS A 119 13.25 5.16 13.35
C CYS A 119 11.98 5.87 12.83
N ALA A 120 11.66 7.07 13.32
CA ALA A 120 10.41 7.78 13.03
C ALA A 120 10.11 7.94 11.52
N ALA A 121 11.13 8.18 10.69
CA ALA A 121 10.98 8.27 9.24
C ALA A 121 10.50 6.95 8.62
N HIS A 122 11.04 5.80 9.07
CA HIS A 122 10.62 4.48 8.63
C HIS A 122 9.21 4.15 9.13
N VAL A 123 8.87 4.51 10.37
CA VAL A 123 7.50 4.36 10.91
C VAL A 123 6.50 5.13 10.04
N LYS A 124 6.82 6.37 9.66
CA LYS A 124 5.95 7.14 8.77
C LYS A 124 5.80 6.51 7.40
N ALA A 125 6.90 6.09 6.78
CA ALA A 125 6.90 5.49 5.45
C ALA A 125 6.15 4.14 5.40
N ILE A 126 6.31 3.29 6.42
CA ILE A 126 5.80 1.91 6.41
C ILE A 126 4.44 1.79 7.11
N LEU A 127 4.29 2.42 8.29
CA LEU A 127 3.09 2.32 9.12
C LEU A 127 2.12 3.49 8.90
N GLY A 128 2.54 4.55 8.22
CA GLY A 128 1.66 5.62 7.75
C GLY A 128 1.26 6.65 8.82
N PHE A 129 1.99 6.77 9.92
CA PHE A 129 1.75 7.78 10.95
C PHE A 129 3.05 8.44 11.43
N THR A 130 2.95 9.68 11.90
CA THR A 130 4.11 10.46 12.33
C THR A 130 4.32 10.33 13.83
N ILE A 131 5.57 10.11 14.25
CA ILE A 131 5.96 10.06 15.67
C ILE A 131 6.30 11.47 16.16
N PRO A 132 5.63 11.99 17.21
CA PRO A 132 6.00 13.24 17.85
C PRO A 132 7.37 13.15 18.55
N LEU A 133 8.10 14.26 18.65
CA LEU A 133 9.39 14.27 19.37
C LEU A 133 9.24 13.99 20.87
N ASP A 134 8.11 14.38 21.46
CA ASP A 134 7.76 14.15 22.86
C ASP A 134 6.81 12.95 23.06
N CYS A 135 6.90 11.98 22.13
CA CYS A 135 6.04 10.80 22.05
C CYS A 135 5.85 10.12 23.43
N LYS A 136 4.59 9.97 23.84
CA LYS A 136 4.24 9.27 25.08
C LYS A 136 4.06 7.77 24.80
N PRO A 137 4.59 6.86 25.64
CA PRO A 137 4.51 5.43 25.38
C PRO A 137 3.09 4.90 25.21
N ILE A 138 2.17 5.36 26.05
CA ILE A 138 0.74 5.00 25.96
C ILE A 138 0.09 5.54 24.69
N TRP A 139 0.49 6.73 24.23
CA TRP A 139 -0.02 7.28 22.98
C TRP A 139 0.41 6.39 21.80
N LEU A 140 1.69 6.02 21.74
CA LEU A 140 2.22 5.15 20.69
C LEU A 140 1.50 3.79 20.68
N LEU A 141 1.35 3.18 21.86
CA LEU A 141 0.60 1.93 21.98
C LEU A 141 -0.84 2.09 21.51
N ALA A 142 -1.54 3.14 21.95
CA ALA A 142 -2.92 3.41 21.55
C ALA A 142 -3.04 3.53 20.01
N THR A 143 -2.15 4.30 19.39
CA THR A 143 -2.12 4.48 17.93
C THR A 143 -1.88 3.15 17.21
N LEU A 144 -0.93 2.34 17.69
CA LEU A 144 -0.61 1.05 17.08
C LEU A 144 -1.77 0.04 17.20
N VAL A 145 -2.44 -0.04 18.35
CA VAL A 145 -3.58 -0.96 18.52
C VAL A 145 -4.83 -0.48 17.79
N GLU A 146 -5.03 0.84 17.65
CA GLU A 146 -6.13 1.40 16.85
C GLU A 146 -5.97 1.07 15.36
N GLN A 147 -4.75 1.09 14.83
CA GLN A 147 -4.46 0.60 13.47
C GLN A 147 -4.77 -0.89 13.26
N LEU A 148 -4.91 -1.65 14.34
CA LEU A 148 -5.26 -3.07 14.35
C LEU A 148 -6.74 -3.31 14.70
N GLY A 149 -7.55 -2.25 14.80
CA GLY A 149 -8.99 -2.34 15.07
C GLY A 149 -9.31 -2.57 16.54
N LEU A 150 -8.34 -2.37 17.44
CA LEU A 150 -8.50 -2.49 18.88
C LEU A 150 -8.53 -1.11 19.55
N LYS A 151 -8.87 -1.10 20.83
CA LYS A 151 -8.92 0.12 21.64
C LYS A 151 -8.33 -0.13 23.02
N LEU A 152 -7.55 0.82 23.53
CA LEU A 152 -7.14 0.81 24.93
C LEU A 152 -8.21 1.43 25.83
N THR A 153 -8.43 0.79 26.96
CA THR A 153 -9.17 1.34 28.10
C THR A 153 -8.23 1.49 29.28
N PHE A 154 -8.64 2.23 30.30
CA PHE A 154 -7.84 2.36 31.51
C PHE A 154 -8.70 2.34 32.77
N ARG A 155 -8.11 1.83 33.84
CA ARG A 155 -8.62 1.99 35.20
C ARG A 155 -7.57 2.68 36.07
N LYS A 156 -8.03 3.39 37.10
CA LYS A 156 -7.14 4.01 38.08
C LYS A 156 -7.04 3.10 39.29
N GLN A 157 -5.82 2.81 39.74
CA GLN A 157 -5.56 2.02 40.94
C GLN A 157 -4.77 2.86 41.94
N GLY A 158 -5.15 2.77 43.22
CA GLY A 158 -4.47 3.47 44.32
C GLY A 158 -5.35 4.50 45.03
N LYS A 159 -4.83 5.00 46.16
CA LYS A 159 -5.48 6.03 46.98
C LYS A 159 -5.42 7.39 46.29
N ARG A 160 -6.30 8.31 46.69
CA ARG A 160 -6.32 9.70 46.19
C ARG A 160 -4.92 10.33 46.35
N GLY A 161 -4.34 10.83 45.27
CA GLY A 161 -2.98 11.39 45.23
C GLY A 161 -1.86 10.42 44.80
N GLN A 162 -2.12 9.10 44.78
CA GLN A 162 -1.19 8.06 44.33
C GLN A 162 -1.81 7.17 43.24
N GLN A 163 -2.77 7.71 42.48
CA GLN A 163 -3.48 6.95 41.47
C GLN A 163 -2.59 6.72 40.25
N VAL A 164 -2.35 5.45 39.94
CA VAL A 164 -1.67 5.02 38.71
C VAL A 164 -2.73 4.58 37.70
N LYS A 165 -2.56 4.95 36.43
CA LYS A 165 -3.40 4.48 35.33
C LYS A 165 -2.85 3.15 34.83
N LEU A 166 -3.69 2.12 34.88
CA LEU A 166 -3.45 0.81 34.30
C LEU A 166 -4.25 0.70 33.02
N PHE A 167 -3.58 0.36 31.92
CA PHE A 167 -4.15 0.29 30.59
C PHE A 167 -4.31 -1.17 30.17
N SER A 168 -5.45 -1.49 29.57
CA SER A 168 -5.79 -2.82 29.07
C SER A 168 -6.49 -2.69 27.71
N LEU A 169 -6.63 -3.81 26.99
CA LEU A 169 -7.48 -3.84 25.79
C LEU A 169 -8.94 -3.75 26.19
N SER A 170 -9.73 -3.05 25.38
CA SER A 170 -11.17 -3.00 25.55
C SER A 170 -11.78 -4.37 25.25
N LYS A 171 -12.53 -4.92 26.21
CA LYS A 171 -13.09 -6.27 26.13
C LYS A 171 -14.04 -6.44 24.93
N LEU A 172 -14.91 -5.46 24.69
CA LEU A 172 -15.91 -5.51 23.61
C LEU A 172 -15.23 -5.59 22.23
N GLU A 173 -14.35 -4.63 21.94
CA GLU A 173 -13.61 -4.57 20.68
C GLU A 173 -12.72 -5.81 20.48
N LEU A 174 -12.15 -6.33 21.57
CA LEU A 174 -11.31 -7.52 21.53
C LEU A 174 -12.11 -8.79 21.22
N GLU A 175 -13.22 -9.02 21.92
CA GLU A 175 -14.08 -10.19 21.68
C GLU A 175 -14.62 -10.18 20.25
N PHE A 176 -15.05 -9.01 19.76
CA PHE A 176 -15.47 -8.84 18.37
C PHE A 176 -14.35 -9.19 17.39
N ALA A 177 -13.14 -8.64 17.59
CA ALA A 177 -12.01 -8.91 16.71
C ALA A 177 -11.64 -10.40 16.69
N LEU A 178 -11.62 -11.07 17.85
CA LEU A 178 -11.33 -12.51 17.95
C LEU A 178 -12.37 -13.37 17.24
N GLN A 179 -13.67 -13.04 17.38
CA GLN A 179 -14.74 -13.74 16.66
C GLN A 179 -14.54 -13.65 15.15
N VAL A 180 -14.19 -12.46 14.64
CA VAL A 180 -13.93 -12.24 13.21
C VAL A 180 -12.67 -12.99 12.76
N ILE A 181 -11.62 -13.03 13.57
CA ILE A 181 -10.40 -13.81 13.27
C ILE A 181 -10.73 -15.30 13.17
N ALA A 182 -11.48 -15.86 14.12
CA ALA A 182 -11.86 -17.27 14.10
C ALA A 182 -12.70 -17.64 12.85
N HIS A 183 -13.61 -16.75 12.43
CA HIS A 183 -14.36 -16.92 11.18
C HIS A 183 -13.43 -16.92 9.95
N ARG A 184 -12.49 -15.97 9.90
CA ARG A 184 -11.52 -15.87 8.80
C ARG A 184 -10.61 -17.09 8.71
N GLU A 185 -10.16 -17.61 9.84
CA GLU A 185 -9.38 -18.83 9.92
C GLU A 185 -10.18 -20.03 9.41
N THR A 186 -11.41 -20.21 9.88
CA THR A 186 -12.32 -21.27 9.41
C THR A 186 -12.50 -21.22 7.89
N LYS A 187 -12.71 -20.02 7.34
CA LYS A 187 -12.86 -19.82 5.89
C LYS A 187 -11.60 -20.15 5.10
N ARG A 188 -10.41 -19.84 5.63
CA ARG A 188 -9.14 -20.23 5.01
C ARG A 188 -8.99 -21.75 4.99
N ASN A 189 -9.25 -22.42 6.11
CA ASN A 189 -9.14 -23.88 6.22
C ASN A 189 -10.13 -24.58 5.27
N GLN A 190 -11.34 -24.04 5.11
CA GLN A 190 -12.31 -24.54 4.13
C GLN A 190 -11.82 -24.38 2.68
N LYS A 191 -11.20 -23.24 2.35
CA LYS A 191 -10.63 -23.01 1.01
C LYS A 191 -9.48 -23.97 0.72
N GLU A 192 -8.59 -24.16 1.68
CA GLU A 192 -7.45 -25.08 1.57
C GLU A 192 -7.92 -26.53 1.40
N ASN A 193 -8.88 -26.99 2.20
CA ASN A 193 -9.49 -28.30 2.04
C ASN A 193 -10.16 -28.48 0.68
N ARG A 194 -10.84 -27.45 0.16
CA ARG A 194 -11.45 -27.49 -1.18
C ARG A 194 -10.40 -27.59 -2.28
N THR A 195 -9.24 -26.96 -2.13
CA THR A 195 -8.12 -27.07 -3.06
C THR A 195 -7.43 -28.43 -2.97
N TYR A 196 -7.33 -29.03 -1.78
CA TYR A 196 -6.67 -30.32 -1.56
C TYR A 196 -7.49 -31.51 -2.10
N TYR A 197 -8.83 -31.45 -2.02
CA TYR A 197 -9.74 -32.50 -2.51
C TYR A 197 -10.36 -32.21 -3.88
N ALA A 198 -9.97 -31.13 -4.56
CA ALA A 198 -10.39 -30.90 -5.94
C ALA A 198 -9.65 -31.88 -6.88
N PRO A 199 -10.35 -32.66 -7.72
CA PRO A 199 -9.67 -33.39 -8.79
C PRO A 199 -8.91 -32.40 -9.67
N GLN A 200 -7.64 -32.69 -9.96
CA GLN A 200 -6.80 -31.92 -10.87
C GLN A 200 -7.38 -32.01 -12.29
N THR A 201 -8.40 -31.22 -12.59
CA THR A 201 -8.76 -30.92 -13.97
C THR A 201 -7.79 -29.84 -14.44
N PRO A 202 -6.91 -30.12 -15.42
CA PRO A 202 -6.11 -29.07 -16.02
C PRO A 202 -7.07 -28.06 -16.65
N THR A 203 -6.97 -26.81 -16.23
CA THR A 203 -7.60 -25.68 -16.91
C THR A 203 -6.96 -25.53 -18.28
N VAL A 204 -7.48 -26.27 -19.25
CA VAL A 204 -7.26 -26.00 -20.66
C VAL A 204 -7.88 -24.63 -20.92
N TYR A 205 -7.04 -23.62 -21.10
CA TYR A 205 -7.44 -22.37 -21.75
C TYR A 205 -7.78 -22.69 -23.22
N SER A 206 -8.97 -23.24 -23.46
CA SER A 206 -9.57 -23.25 -24.79
C SER A 206 -10.19 -21.88 -25.01
N VAL A 207 -9.47 -21.03 -25.74
CA VAL A 207 -10.05 -19.90 -26.45
C VAL A 207 -11.07 -20.47 -27.44
N ASN A 208 -12.36 -20.34 -27.12
CA ASN A 208 -13.44 -20.66 -28.05
C ASN A 208 -14.06 -19.34 -28.53
N PRO A 209 -13.82 -18.92 -29.79
CA PRO A 209 -14.40 -17.70 -30.34
C PRO A 209 -15.82 -18.00 -30.79
N ASN A 210 -16.78 -17.95 -29.88
CA ASN A 210 -18.20 -17.90 -30.25
C ASN A 210 -18.79 -16.56 -29.83
N GLN A 211 -19.06 -15.77 -30.87
CA GLN A 211 -19.71 -14.47 -30.85
C GLN A 211 -21.13 -14.59 -30.26
N GLN A 212 -21.44 -13.76 -29.27
CA GLN A 212 -22.79 -13.24 -29.09
C GLN A 212 -22.71 -11.71 -28.94
N PRO A 213 -23.54 -10.93 -29.66
CA PRO A 213 -23.54 -9.49 -29.53
C PRO A 213 -24.16 -9.11 -28.19
N VAL A 214 -23.41 -8.40 -27.35
CA VAL A 214 -23.92 -7.87 -26.08
C VAL A 214 -24.80 -6.65 -26.38
N SER A 215 -26.01 -6.67 -25.84
CA SER A 215 -27.05 -5.66 -26.01
C SER A 215 -26.67 -4.33 -25.36
N ILE A 216 -26.81 -3.24 -26.11
CA ILE A 216 -26.62 -1.85 -25.68
C ILE A 216 -27.75 -1.48 -24.69
N PRO A 217 -27.48 -0.81 -23.55
CA PRO A 217 -28.53 -0.29 -22.67
C PRO A 217 -29.22 0.94 -23.29
N PRO A 218 -30.51 1.19 -23.01
CA PRO A 218 -31.25 2.27 -23.66
C PRO A 218 -30.71 3.65 -23.27
N LEU A 219 -30.56 4.51 -24.28
CA LEU A 219 -30.43 5.96 -24.15
C LEU A 219 -31.74 6.49 -23.56
N ASP A 220 -31.76 6.77 -22.26
CA ASP A 220 -32.51 7.87 -21.62
C ASP A 220 -32.71 7.57 -20.13
N ALA A 221 -31.78 8.07 -19.30
CA ALA A 221 -32.04 8.34 -17.90
C ALA A 221 -31.40 9.70 -17.57
N ILE A 222 -32.11 10.75 -17.96
CA ILE A 222 -31.84 12.14 -17.61
C ILE A 222 -31.98 12.30 -16.10
N GLY A 223 -30.91 12.76 -15.43
CA GLY A 223 -30.87 13.07 -14.01
C GLY A 223 -29.91 14.22 -13.72
N ASN A 224 -30.39 15.43 -14.02
CA ASN A 224 -29.96 16.77 -13.61
C ASN A 224 -28.46 17.14 -13.65
N SER A 225 -28.13 18.00 -14.62
CA SER A 225 -26.89 18.77 -14.69
C SER A 225 -26.89 19.90 -13.65
N HIS A 226 -25.90 19.94 -12.77
CA HIS A 226 -25.53 21.15 -12.04
C HIS A 226 -24.56 21.97 -12.91
N CYS A 227 -25.12 22.74 -13.84
CA CYS A 227 -24.39 23.79 -14.55
C CYS A 227 -24.20 25.00 -13.63
N GLN A 228 -23.05 25.11 -12.98
CA GLN A 228 -22.47 26.41 -12.59
C GLN A 228 -20.97 26.24 -12.32
N GLY A 229 -20.17 26.61 -13.33
CA GLY A 229 -18.73 26.79 -13.25
C GLY A 229 -18.32 27.65 -14.43
N GLU A 230 -17.76 28.82 -14.15
CA GLU A 230 -17.43 29.87 -15.10
C GLU A 230 -16.41 29.43 -16.15
N ASP A 231 -16.60 29.95 -17.36
CA ASP A 231 -15.71 29.81 -18.51
C ASP A 231 -14.44 30.65 -18.28
N THR A 232 -13.30 30.00 -18.12
CA THR A 232 -11.97 30.61 -18.22
C THR A 232 -11.25 29.99 -19.40
N THR A 233 -11.31 30.71 -20.51
CA THR A 233 -10.62 30.39 -21.75
C THR A 233 -9.13 30.60 -21.56
N GLU A 234 -8.43 29.54 -21.16
CA GLU A 234 -7.00 29.27 -21.39
C GLU A 234 -6.75 27.82 -20.93
N PHE A 235 -6.89 26.87 -21.86
CA PHE A 235 -6.60 25.46 -21.60
C PHE A 235 -5.08 25.26 -21.63
N GLU A 236 -4.38 25.64 -20.56
CA GLU A 236 -3.09 25.04 -20.28
C GLU A 236 -3.35 23.56 -19.99
N SER A 237 -2.88 22.69 -20.88
CA SER A 237 -2.83 21.25 -20.61
C SER A 237 -2.20 21.06 -19.23
N PRO A 238 -2.82 20.30 -18.31
CA PRO A 238 -2.24 20.10 -16.99
C PRO A 238 -0.81 19.56 -17.16
N PRO A 239 0.18 20.10 -16.43
CA PRO A 239 1.58 19.72 -16.61
C PRO A 239 1.72 18.21 -16.45
N THR A 240 2.45 17.57 -17.37
CA THR A 240 2.68 16.13 -17.32
C THR A 240 3.21 15.74 -15.95
N ASP A 241 2.56 14.78 -15.29
CA ASP A 241 2.98 14.30 -13.97
C ASP A 241 4.48 13.95 -13.99
N ARG A 242 5.23 14.47 -13.02
CA ARG A 242 6.70 14.41 -13.02
C ARG A 242 7.23 12.99 -13.09
N ILE A 243 6.49 12.01 -12.57
CA ILE A 243 6.87 10.58 -12.65
C ILE A 243 6.82 10.09 -14.10
N THR A 244 5.76 10.46 -14.82
CA THR A 244 5.61 10.16 -16.26
C THR A 244 6.70 10.85 -17.07
N LEU A 245 7.02 12.10 -16.75
CA LEU A 245 8.08 12.87 -17.41
C LEU A 245 9.46 12.23 -17.22
N LEU A 246 9.79 11.80 -16.00
CA LEU A 246 11.04 11.09 -15.70
C LEU A 246 11.14 9.75 -16.43
N HIS A 247 10.01 9.04 -16.60
CA HIS A 247 9.98 7.82 -17.39
C HIS A 247 10.25 8.09 -18.88
N CYS A 248 9.66 9.16 -19.44
CA CYS A 248 9.95 9.60 -20.81
C CYS A 248 11.41 10.00 -20.99
N VAL A 249 12.02 10.69 -20.01
CA VAL A 249 13.46 11.02 -20.03
C VAL A 249 14.31 9.76 -20.11
N GLU A 250 14.01 8.73 -19.32
CA GLU A 250 14.79 7.48 -19.34
C GLU A 250 14.62 6.70 -20.66
N ILE A 251 13.42 6.70 -21.24
CA ILE A 251 13.17 6.15 -22.58
C ILE A 251 14.00 6.90 -23.62
N LEU A 252 14.02 8.24 -23.56
CA LEU A 252 14.79 9.07 -24.50
C LEU A 252 16.30 8.82 -24.35
N ARG A 253 16.82 8.71 -23.12
CA ARG A 253 18.24 8.38 -22.85
C ARG A 253 18.63 7.00 -23.38
N SER A 254 17.77 6.00 -23.21
CA SER A 254 17.94 4.69 -23.85
C SER A 254 17.98 4.80 -25.38
N GLY A 255 17.15 5.66 -25.97
CA GLY A 255 17.17 5.99 -27.40
C GLY A 255 18.48 6.63 -27.85
N ILE A 256 19.01 7.59 -27.08
CA ILE A 256 20.28 8.28 -27.38
C ILE A 256 21.43 7.28 -27.50
N SER A 257 21.49 6.28 -26.62
CA SER A 257 22.51 5.23 -26.67
C SER A 257 22.42 4.32 -27.91
N ARG A 258 21.26 4.30 -28.58
CA ARG A 258 20.95 3.43 -29.74
C ARG A 258 20.97 4.17 -31.08
N GLY A 259 21.19 5.49 -31.08
CA GLY A 259 21.33 6.31 -32.28
C GLY A 259 20.05 6.98 -32.79
N VAL A 260 20.20 7.76 -33.85
CA VAL A 260 19.20 8.75 -34.32
C VAL A 260 17.85 8.13 -34.70
N ASP A 261 17.85 6.95 -35.33
CA ASP A 261 16.62 6.29 -35.75
C ASP A 261 15.77 5.79 -34.56
N ALA A 262 16.44 5.37 -33.48
CA ALA A 262 15.75 5.01 -32.24
C ALA A 262 15.11 6.23 -31.59
N ILE A 263 15.80 7.38 -31.59
CA ILE A 263 15.26 8.65 -31.09
C ILE A 263 14.02 9.05 -31.89
N LYS A 264 14.09 9.01 -33.23
CA LYS A 264 12.94 9.31 -34.09
C LYS A 264 11.76 8.38 -33.80
N SER A 265 12.00 7.08 -33.64
CA SER A 265 10.93 6.11 -33.33
C SER A 265 10.27 6.36 -31.97
N ILE A 266 11.03 6.83 -30.97
CA ILE A 266 10.51 7.21 -29.66
C ILE A 266 9.66 8.49 -29.77
N LEU A 267 10.22 9.55 -30.37
CA LEU A 267 9.55 10.85 -30.48
C LEU A 267 8.23 10.77 -31.27
N LYS A 268 8.17 9.94 -32.32
CA LYS A 268 6.94 9.69 -33.08
C LYS A 268 5.75 9.21 -32.25
N ARG A 269 5.98 8.68 -31.05
CA ARG A 269 4.88 8.21 -30.17
C ARG A 269 4.39 9.29 -29.21
N TRP A 270 4.99 10.47 -29.23
CA TRP A 270 4.71 11.55 -28.31
C TRP A 270 4.21 12.79 -29.06
N GLN A 271 3.32 13.53 -28.41
CA GLN A 271 2.90 14.88 -28.84
C GLN A 271 4.02 15.90 -28.58
N SER A 272 3.97 17.01 -29.32
CA SER A 272 4.98 18.08 -29.31
C SER A 272 5.27 18.59 -27.90
N ASP A 273 4.23 18.82 -27.10
CA ASP A 273 4.36 19.31 -25.72
C ASP A 273 5.18 18.33 -24.87
N LEU A 274 4.85 17.03 -24.90
CA LEU A 274 5.58 16.00 -24.17
C LEU A 274 7.03 15.86 -24.65
N ARG A 275 7.30 16.03 -25.96
CA ARG A 275 8.66 16.01 -26.51
C ARG A 275 9.49 17.15 -25.92
N TRP A 276 8.93 18.36 -25.88
CA TRP A 276 9.60 19.54 -25.33
C TRP A 276 9.81 19.43 -23.82
N GLU A 277 8.77 19.08 -23.06
CA GLU A 277 8.88 18.88 -21.62
C GLU A 277 9.95 17.84 -21.27
N THR A 278 10.00 16.73 -22.02
CA THR A 278 10.98 15.65 -21.79
C THR A 278 12.41 16.14 -22.08
N VAL A 279 12.62 16.95 -23.11
CA VAL A 279 13.94 17.50 -23.42
C VAL A 279 14.39 18.53 -22.38
N LEU A 280 13.47 19.37 -21.88
CA LEU A 280 13.77 20.32 -20.81
C LEU A 280 14.16 19.60 -19.51
N GLU A 281 13.43 18.54 -19.12
CA GLU A 281 13.79 17.75 -17.93
C GLU A 281 15.05 16.90 -18.15
N LEU A 282 15.37 16.50 -19.39
CA LEU A 282 16.66 15.91 -19.71
C LEU A 282 17.81 16.92 -19.55
N GLU A 283 17.61 18.19 -19.89
CA GLU A 283 18.61 19.24 -19.67
C GLU A 283 18.88 19.45 -18.17
N THR A 284 17.84 19.41 -17.32
CA THR A 284 18.00 19.58 -15.86
C THR A 284 18.76 18.40 -15.22
N ILE A 285 18.54 17.17 -15.70
CA ILE A 285 19.09 15.95 -15.09
C ILE A 285 20.42 15.53 -15.72
N ALA A 286 20.60 15.73 -17.03
CA ALA A 286 21.73 15.20 -17.79
C ALA A 286 22.14 16.10 -18.98
N ALA A 287 22.35 17.41 -18.73
CA ALA A 287 22.80 18.38 -19.72
C ALA A 287 23.98 17.90 -20.61
N ASN A 288 24.95 17.19 -20.03
CA ASN A 288 26.12 16.68 -20.77
C ASN A 288 25.76 15.64 -21.85
N GLU A 289 24.70 14.86 -21.64
CA GLU A 289 24.20 13.89 -22.63
C GLU A 289 23.44 14.61 -23.75
N LEU A 290 22.66 15.63 -23.39
CA LEU A 290 21.95 16.46 -24.36
C LEU A 290 22.93 17.22 -25.29
N ARG A 291 24.01 17.81 -24.75
CA ARG A 291 25.04 18.48 -25.58
C ARG A 291 25.75 17.52 -26.54
N LYS A 292 25.96 16.27 -26.13
CA LYS A 292 26.53 15.23 -27.02
C LYS A 292 25.54 14.86 -28.12
N LEU A 293 24.26 14.78 -27.80
CA LEU A 293 23.20 14.53 -28.77
C LEU A 293 23.10 15.66 -29.79
N GLU A 294 23.10 16.92 -29.36
CA GLU A 294 23.11 18.10 -30.24
C GLU A 294 24.30 18.09 -31.19
N SER A 295 25.48 17.70 -30.68
CA SER A 295 26.70 17.61 -31.49
C SER A 295 26.62 16.48 -32.53
N ALA A 296 25.95 15.37 -32.20
CA ALA A 296 25.79 14.21 -33.08
C ALA A 296 24.60 14.34 -34.06
N VAL A 297 23.58 15.12 -33.69
CA VAL A 297 22.35 15.34 -34.44
C VAL A 297 22.03 16.84 -34.43
N PRO A 298 22.62 17.63 -35.33
CA PRO A 298 22.42 19.08 -35.38
C PRO A 298 20.96 19.50 -35.57
N GLU A 299 20.13 18.63 -36.15
CA GLU A 299 18.70 18.87 -36.40
C GLU A 299 17.79 18.36 -35.26
N PHE A 300 18.34 17.96 -34.11
CA PHE A 300 17.58 17.32 -33.03
C PHE A 300 16.35 18.13 -32.59
N TYR A 301 16.50 19.43 -32.38
CA TYR A 301 15.38 20.30 -31.96
C TYR A 301 14.28 20.42 -33.04
N ALA A 302 14.63 20.29 -34.31
CA ALA A 302 13.63 20.27 -35.38
C ALA A 302 12.74 19.02 -35.28
N LEU A 303 13.29 17.88 -34.85
CA LEU A 303 12.55 16.62 -34.66
C LEU A 303 11.52 16.66 -33.53
N LEU A 304 11.58 17.68 -32.66
CA LEU A 304 10.58 17.86 -31.58
C LEU A 304 9.26 18.42 -32.12
N ASN A 305 9.28 19.07 -33.28
CA ASN A 305 8.06 19.56 -33.93
C ASN A 305 7.36 18.42 -34.71
N GLU A 306 6.05 18.27 -34.51
CA GLU A 306 5.20 17.33 -35.26
C GLU A 306 5.17 17.60 -36.77
N ASP A 307 5.39 18.84 -37.22
CA ASP A 307 5.50 19.17 -38.65
C ASP A 307 6.70 18.49 -39.33
N VAL A 308 7.77 18.27 -38.56
CA VAL A 308 9.02 17.64 -39.03
C VAL A 308 9.00 16.14 -38.77
N LEU A 309 8.40 15.73 -37.65
CA LEU A 309 8.27 14.33 -37.25
C LEU A 309 6.83 14.03 -36.79
N PRO A 310 5.94 13.64 -37.71
CA PRO A 310 4.53 13.39 -37.39
C PRO A 310 4.36 12.26 -36.39
N MET A 311 3.32 12.34 -35.55
CA MET A 311 2.98 11.28 -34.61
C MET A 311 2.51 10.01 -35.35
N GLU A 312 2.92 8.83 -34.88
CA GLU A 312 2.35 7.56 -35.33
C GLU A 312 0.93 7.39 -34.76
N GLY A 313 -0.07 7.45 -35.65
CA GLY A 313 -1.49 7.20 -35.30
C GLY A 313 -2.36 8.44 -35.12
N GLY A 314 -1.87 9.62 -35.53
CA GLY A 314 -2.67 10.84 -35.68
C GLY A 314 -3.50 10.88 -36.96
#